data_AF-A0A4R5KLU3-F1
#
_entry.id   AF-A0A4R5KLU3-F1
#
_cell.length_a   1.000
_cell.length_b   1.000
_cell.length_c   1.000
_cell.angle_alpha   90.00
_cell.angle_beta   90.00
_cell.angle_gamma   90.00
#
_symmetry.space_group_name_H-M   'P 1'
#
loop_
_entity.id
_entity.type
_entity.pdbx_description
1 polymer ?
#
loop_
_entity_poly.entity_id
_entity_poly.type
_entity_poly.pdbx_seq_one_letter_code
_entity_poly.pdbx_strand_id
1 'polypeptide(L)'
;MSEFTAAWGILDGFYKDPASGKLLYGPLQPQYKDYLTTMASWYKKGLIDPEFASTDAKGLTTKLQNELVGTTYGSLGSIIGNTTTLARTKNPNFSLIGVKPPIGPNRQTH
;
A
#
# COMPACT_ATOMS: atom_id res chain seq x y z
N MET A 1 -4.30 -1.14 3.53
CA MET A 1 -4.01 0.09 4.29
C MET A 1 -2.80 -0.08 5.20
N SER A 2 -2.63 -1.23 5.87
CA SER A 2 -1.52 -1.51 6.78
C SER A 2 -0.12 -1.37 6.18
N GLU A 3 -0.01 -1.45 4.86
CA GLU A 3 1.22 -1.34 4.09
C GLU A 3 1.98 -0.03 4.30
N PHE A 4 1.25 1.04 4.65
CA PHE A 4 1.85 2.35 4.88
C PHE A 4 2.29 2.57 6.34
N THR A 5 1.91 1.69 7.28
CA THR A 5 2.27 1.87 8.70
C THR A 5 3.77 1.91 8.93
N ALA A 6 4.55 1.18 8.12
CA ALA A 6 6.01 1.16 8.17
C ALA A 6 6.65 2.55 8.00
N ALA A 7 6.01 3.47 7.26
CA ALA A 7 6.47 4.85 7.10
C ALA A 7 6.47 5.66 8.42
N TRP A 8 5.71 5.20 9.41
CA TRP A 8 5.63 5.77 10.76
C TRP A 8 6.40 4.95 11.81
N GLY A 9 7.17 3.95 11.39
CA GLY A 9 7.96 3.12 12.32
C GLY A 9 7.14 2.09 13.09
N ILE A 10 5.92 1.78 12.65
CA ILE A 10 5.00 0.86 13.31
C ILE A 10 4.46 -0.16 12.29
N LEU A 11 3.92 -1.29 12.75
CA LEU A 11 3.11 -2.20 11.92
C LEU A 11 1.65 -2.15 12.35
N ASP A 12 0.70 -2.64 11.55
CA ASP A 12 -0.74 -2.65 11.88
C ASP A 12 -1.13 -3.70 12.94
N GLY A 13 -0.17 -4.50 13.40
CA GLY A 13 -0.35 -5.57 14.37
C GLY A 13 0.73 -5.57 15.46
N PHE A 14 0.99 -6.76 16.00
CA PHE A 14 2.10 -6.95 16.93
C PHE A 14 3.42 -6.92 16.17
N TYR A 15 4.38 -6.16 16.70
CA TYR A 15 5.73 -6.08 16.14
C TYR A 15 6.76 -5.96 17.25
N LYS A 16 7.98 -6.38 16.97
CA LYS A 16 9.10 -6.21 17.88
C LYS A 16 9.77 -4.88 17.57
N ASP A 17 9.84 -4.00 18.55
CA ASP A 17 10.57 -2.73 18.41
C ASP A 17 12.06 -3.04 18.15
N PRO A 18 12.64 -2.60 17.03
CA PRO A 18 14.04 -2.84 16.72
C PRO A 18 14.99 -2.10 17.67
N ALA A 19 14.55 -1.02 18.33
CA ALA A 19 15.38 -0.25 19.26
C ALA A 19 15.39 -0.86 20.67
N SER A 20 14.22 -1.16 21.24
CA SER A 20 14.11 -1.70 22.61
C SER A 20 14.00 -3.22 22.69
N GLY A 21 13.72 -3.90 21.57
CA GLY A 21 13.48 -5.34 21.53
C GLY A 21 12.14 -5.79 22.12
N LYS A 22 11.26 -4.86 22.52
CA LYS A 22 9.96 -5.16 23.16
C LYS A 22 8.89 -5.48 22.14
N LEU A 23 7.94 -6.33 22.51
CA LEU A 23 6.73 -6.56 21.72
C LEU A 23 5.78 -5.38 21.93
N LEU A 24 5.48 -4.67 20.84
CA LEU A 24 4.54 -3.56 20.78
C LEU A 24 3.35 -3.94 19.91
N TYR A 25 2.22 -3.29 20.15
CA TYR A 25 1.05 -3.36 19.28
C TYR A 25 0.87 -2.00 18.62
N GLY A 26 1.00 -1.96 17.29
CA GLY A 26 1.03 -0.72 16.52
C GLY A 26 -0.19 0.16 16.69
N PRO A 27 -1.43 -0.37 16.69
CA PRO A 27 -2.63 0.43 16.93
C PRO A 27 -2.68 1.13 18.29
N LEU A 28 -1.86 0.72 19.27
CA LEU A 28 -1.73 1.40 20.57
C LEU A 28 -0.62 2.45 20.60
N GLN A 29 0.19 2.58 19.54
CA GLN A 29 1.27 3.55 19.49
C GLN A 29 0.77 4.94 19.07
N PRO A 30 1.29 6.03 19.64
CA PRO A 30 0.91 7.40 19.28
C PRO A 30 0.97 7.68 17.76
N GLN A 31 1.97 7.11 17.09
CA GLN A 31 2.24 7.25 15.66
C GLN A 31 1.09 6.70 14.80
N TYR A 32 0.28 5.77 15.32
CA TYR A 32 -0.86 5.21 14.60
C TYR A 32 -1.94 6.27 14.35
N LYS A 33 -2.08 7.25 15.25
CA LYS A 33 -3.00 8.39 15.08
C LYS A 33 -2.55 9.30 13.93
N ASP A 34 -1.26 9.56 13.81
CA ASP A 34 -0.71 10.40 12.74
C ASP A 34 -0.83 9.71 11.38
N TYR A 35 -0.59 8.40 11.36
CA TYR A 35 -0.86 7.54 10.21
C TYR A 35 -2.33 7.62 9.78
N LEU A 36 -3.28 7.39 10.69
CA LEU A 36 -4.72 7.48 10.37
C LEU A 36 -5.13 8.89 9.91
N THR A 37 -4.57 9.94 10.49
CA THR A 37 -4.84 11.33 10.09
C THR A 37 -4.39 11.58 8.66
N THR A 38 -3.22 11.06 8.28
CA THR A 38 -2.69 11.17 6.92
C THR A 38 -3.55 10.37 5.93
N MET A 39 -3.91 9.13 6.28
CA MET A 39 -4.78 8.31 5.46
C MET A 39 -6.16 8.93 5.25
N ALA A 40 -6.75 9.52 6.29
CA ALA A 40 -8.02 10.24 6.18
C ALA A 40 -7.91 11.46 5.26
N SER A 41 -6.78 12.17 5.29
CA SER A 41 -6.49 13.29 4.36
C SER A 41 -6.39 12.81 2.91
N TRP A 42 -5.68 11.71 2.66
CA TRP A 42 -5.55 11.13 1.33
C TRP A 42 -6.88 10.62 0.78
N TYR A 43 -7.71 10.01 1.62
CA TYR A 43 -9.08 9.61 1.27
C TYR A 43 -9.93 10.83 0.87
N LYS A 44 -9.94 11.89 1.68
CA LYS A 44 -10.66 13.14 1.37
C LYS A 44 -10.17 13.82 0.08
N LYS A 45 -8.90 13.67 -0.26
CA LYS A 45 -8.30 14.20 -1.49
C LYS A 45 -8.51 13.30 -2.72
N GLY A 46 -9.17 12.16 -2.58
CA GLY A 46 -9.38 11.19 -3.67
C GLY A 46 -8.10 10.44 -4.08
N LEU A 47 -7.06 10.44 -3.25
CA LEU A 47 -5.81 9.71 -3.51
C LEU A 47 -5.91 8.22 -3.14
N ILE A 48 -6.85 7.87 -2.27
CA ILE A 48 -7.20 6.49 -1.96
C ILE A 48 -8.49 6.15 -2.69
N ASP A 49 -8.50 4.99 -3.34
CA ASP A 49 -9.68 4.45 -4.00
C ASP A 49 -10.86 4.37 -3.00
N PRO A 50 -12.01 5.00 -3.26
CA PRO A 50 -13.15 4.98 -2.35
C PRO A 50 -13.67 3.57 -2.08
N GLU A 51 -13.47 2.65 -3.03
CA GLU A 51 -13.83 1.24 -2.95
C GLU A 51 -12.69 0.37 -2.41
N PHE A 52 -11.66 0.94 -1.76
CA PHE A 52 -10.50 0.15 -1.32
C PHE A 52 -10.89 -0.98 -0.36
N ALA A 53 -11.96 -0.82 0.42
CA ALA A 53 -12.41 -1.82 1.39
C ALA A 53 -13.16 -3.00 0.74
N SER A 54 -13.74 -2.79 -0.45
CA SER A 54 -14.53 -3.77 -1.21
C SER A 54 -13.76 -4.35 -2.40
N THR A 55 -12.60 -3.76 -2.76
CA THR A 55 -11.80 -4.19 -3.91
C THR A 55 -10.98 -5.43 -3.58
N ASP A 56 -11.40 -6.57 -4.14
CA ASP A 56 -10.60 -7.80 -4.13
C ASP A 56 -9.52 -7.79 -5.24
N ALA A 57 -8.73 -8.86 -5.33
CA ALA A 57 -7.65 -8.99 -6.32
C ALA A 57 -8.15 -8.89 -7.78
N LYS A 58 -9.38 -9.34 -8.06
CA LYS A 58 -9.97 -9.29 -9.40
C LYS A 58 -10.45 -7.88 -9.74
N GLY A 59 -11.04 -7.19 -8.77
CA GLY A 59 -11.39 -5.78 -8.85
C GLY A 59 -10.16 -4.91 -9.12
N LEU A 60 -9.07 -5.15 -8.39
CA LEU A 60 -7.80 -4.47 -8.60
C LEU A 60 -7.25 -4.69 -10.02
N THR A 61 -7.24 -5.95 -10.49
CA THR A 61 -6.78 -6.29 -11.86
C THR A 61 -7.61 -5.55 -12.91
N THR A 62 -8.93 -5.51 -12.74
CA THR A 62 -9.84 -4.81 -13.66
C THR A 62 -9.56 -3.31 -13.69
N LYS A 63 -9.34 -2.69 -12.52
CA LYS A 63 -9.03 -1.26 -12.41
C LYS A 63 -7.67 -0.92 -13.03
N LEU A 64 -6.65 -1.78 -12.86
CA LEU A 64 -5.34 -1.65 -13.52
C LEU A 64 -5.46 -1.74 -15.05
N GLN A 65 -6.24 -2.68 -15.57
CA GLN A 65 -6.48 -2.83 -17.01
C GLN A 65 -7.20 -1.62 -17.63
N ASN A 66 -8.01 -0.90 -16.85
CA ASN A 66 -8.75 0.28 -17.27
C ASN A 66 -7.98 1.59 -16.97
N GLU A 67 -6.70 1.50 -16.61
CA GLU A 67 -5.84 2.66 -16.32
C GLU A 67 -6.34 3.54 -15.16
N LEU A 68 -7.11 2.97 -14.24
CA LEU A 68 -7.72 3.68 -13.10
C LEU A 68 -6.83 3.67 -11.85
N VAL A 69 -5.68 2.99 -11.88
CA VAL A 69 -4.79 2.80 -10.73
C VAL A 69 -3.36 3.17 -11.10
N GLY A 70 -2.81 4.19 -10.43
CA GLY A 70 -1.42 4.62 -10.62
C GLY A 70 -0.40 3.89 -9.73
N THR A 71 -0.82 3.31 -8.60
CA THR A 71 0.06 2.55 -7.69
C THR A 71 -0.76 1.52 -6.92
N THR A 72 -0.19 0.32 -6.73
CA THR A 72 -0.81 -0.75 -5.94
C THR A 72 0.23 -1.48 -5.10
N TYR A 73 -0.21 -2.25 -4.10
CA TYR A 73 0.62 -3.11 -3.28
C TYR A 73 0.23 -4.58 -3.43
N GLY A 74 1.23 -5.47 -3.38
CA GLY A 74 1.03 -6.92 -3.24
C GLY A 74 2.16 -7.73 -3.86
N SER A 75 1.95 -9.05 -4.01
CA SER A 75 2.98 -9.97 -4.49
C SER A 75 3.42 -9.66 -5.93
N LEU A 76 4.72 -9.55 -6.14
CA LEU A 76 5.34 -9.26 -7.45
C LEU A 76 4.87 -10.25 -8.53
N GLY A 77 4.88 -11.56 -8.24
CA GLY A 77 4.52 -12.58 -9.23
C GLY A 77 3.04 -12.52 -9.65
N SER A 78 2.15 -12.32 -8.68
CA SER A 78 0.70 -12.32 -8.92
C SER A 78 0.23 -10.99 -9.54
N ILE A 79 0.73 -9.86 -9.05
CA ILE A 79 0.28 -8.55 -9.51
C ILE A 79 1.03 -8.12 -10.77
N ILE A 80 2.37 -8.17 -10.80
CA ILE A 80 3.12 -7.68 -11.97
C ILE A 80 2.99 -8.66 -13.14
N GLY A 81 3.22 -9.96 -12.91
CA GLY A 81 3.22 -10.96 -13.98
C GLY A 81 1.86 -11.08 -14.69
N ASN A 82 0.81 -11.40 -13.94
CA ASN A 82 -0.52 -11.60 -14.53
C ASN A 82 -1.13 -10.30 -15.04
N THR A 83 -1.05 -9.20 -14.27
CA THR A 83 -1.67 -7.94 -14.70
C THR A 83 -0.98 -7.33 -15.90
N THR A 84 0.36 -7.39 -15.99
CA THR A 84 1.07 -6.90 -17.18
C THR A 84 0.69 -7.68 -18.42
N THR A 85 0.63 -9.02 -18.31
CA THR A 85 0.22 -9.89 -19.42
C THR A 85 -1.19 -9.56 -19.90
N LEU A 86 -2.13 -9.42 -18.97
CA LEU A 86 -3.53 -9.16 -19.27
C LEU A 86 -3.79 -7.72 -19.72
N ALA A 87 -3.12 -6.72 -19.16
CA ALA A 87 -3.28 -5.31 -19.54
C ALA A 87 -2.69 -5.03 -20.92
N ARG A 88 -1.62 -5.72 -21.31
CA ARG A 88 -1.02 -5.59 -22.66
C ARG A 88 -1.88 -6.09 -23.80
N THR A 89 -2.92 -6.89 -23.51
CA THR A 89 -3.94 -7.25 -24.52
C THR A 89 -4.76 -6.03 -24.98
N LYS A 90 -4.83 -4.98 -24.14
CA LYS A 90 -5.58 -3.73 -24.42
C LYS A 90 -4.66 -2.53 -24.64
N ASN A 91 -3.59 -2.40 -23.85
CA ASN A 91 -2.57 -1.37 -24.00
C ASN A 91 -1.17 -2.02 -24.08
N PRO A 92 -0.61 -2.21 -25.30
CA PRO A 92 0.69 -2.85 -25.50
C PRO A 92 1.85 -2.19 -24.74
N ASN A 93 1.73 -0.90 -24.42
CA ASN A 93 2.74 -0.11 -23.73
C ASN A 93 2.59 -0.14 -22.20
N PHE A 94 1.60 -0.85 -21.66
CA PHE A 94 1.40 -0.95 -20.22
C PHE A 94 2.64 -1.54 -19.53
N SER A 95 3.07 -0.87 -18.46
CA SER A 95 4.22 -1.27 -17.66
C SER A 95 3.92 -1.08 -16.18
N LEU A 96 4.02 -2.17 -15.42
CA LEU A 96 3.97 -2.16 -13.97
C LEU A 96 5.35 -2.57 -13.45
N ILE A 97 5.97 -1.72 -12.64
CA ILE A 97 7.31 -1.98 -12.10
C ILE A 97 7.24 -2.12 -10.58
N GLY A 98 8.08 -2.99 -10.03
CA GLY A 98 8.32 -3.04 -8.59
C GLY A 98 9.18 -1.85 -8.19
N VAL A 99 8.70 -1.04 -7.25
CA VAL A 99 9.49 0.06 -6.65
C VAL A 99 9.83 -0.28 -5.21
N LYS A 100 10.96 0.26 -4.71
CA LYS A 100 11.25 0.18 -3.28
C LYS A 100 10.12 0.86 -2.49
N PRO A 101 9.75 0.37 -1.29
CA PRO A 101 8.74 1.00 -0.47
C PRO A 101 9.06 2.49 -0.28
N PRO A 102 8.08 3.39 -0.41
CA PRO A 102 8.29 4.80 -0.15
C PRO A 102 8.76 4.98 1.29
N ILE A 103 9.83 5.75 1.47
CA ILE A 103 10.35 6.08 2.79
C ILE A 103 9.41 7.12 3.41
N GLY A 104 8.92 6.82 4.63
CA GLY A 104 8.03 7.72 5.33
C GLY A 104 8.65 9.07 5.70
N PRO A 105 7.85 10.05 6.13
CA PRO A 105 8.33 11.38 6.55
C PRO A 105 9.44 11.32 7.60
N ASN A 106 9.46 10.26 8.43
CA ASN A 106 10.43 10.04 9.49
C ASN A 106 11.66 9.23 9.06
N ARG A 107 11.84 8.96 7.76
CA ARG A 107 12.95 8.16 7.20
C ARG A 107 13.06 6.72 7.71
N GLN A 108 11.98 6.16 8.25
CA GLN A 108 11.99 4.80 8.79
C GLN A 108 11.52 3.81 7.72
N THR A 109 12.33 2.79 7.48
CA THR A 109 12.00 1.60 6.70
C THR A 109 12.01 0.44 7.69
N HIS A 110 10.85 -0.18 7.91
CA HIS A 110 10.73 -1.35 8.78
C HIS A 110 10.92 -2.64 8.01
#